data_AF-A0A2V5XR52-F1
#
_entry.id   AF-A0A2V5XR52-F1
#
_cell.length_a   1.000
_cell.length_b   1.000
_cell.length_c   1.000
_cell.angle_alpha   90.00
_cell.angle_beta   90.00
_cell.angle_gamma   90.00
#
_symmetry.space_group_name_H-M   'P 1'
#
loop_
_entity.id
_entity.type
_entity.pdbx_description
1 polymer ?
#
loop_
_entity_poly.entity_id
_entity_poly.type
_entity_poly.pdbx_seq_one_letter_code
_entity_poly.pdbx_strand_id
1 'polypeptide(L)'
;PAPIFTNRGPLTDALGNILYENQRVEFNETGLREVAKIADGKFFRATDTKSLEQIYDDIDKLEKSTVSVKKYQQYRDLFPLCLMGGCGLLLAQILLSQTIWKKLP
;
A
#
# COMPACT_ATOMS: atom_id res chain seq x y z
N PRO A 1 -18.21 12.51 9.18
CA PRO A 1 -18.45 12.74 10.62
C PRO A 1 -17.39 13.71 11.14
N ALA A 2 -17.82 14.82 11.74
CA ALA A 2 -16.92 15.84 12.28
C ALA A 2 -17.00 15.83 13.82
N PRO A 3 -15.89 16.10 14.53
CA PRO A 3 -15.92 16.17 15.99
C PRO A 3 -16.74 17.37 16.45
N ILE A 4 -17.56 17.17 17.48
CA ILE A 4 -18.41 18.22 18.04
C ILE A 4 -17.53 19.10 18.94
N PHE A 5 -17.53 20.42 18.71
CA PHE A 5 -16.78 21.38 19.53
C PHE A 5 -17.74 22.22 20.40
N THR A 6 -17.38 22.40 21.66
CA THR A 6 -17.97 23.42 22.56
C THR A 6 -16.99 24.59 22.73
N ASN A 7 -17.42 25.68 23.39
CA ASN A 7 -16.60 26.87 23.62
C ASN A 7 -15.35 26.62 24.51
N ARG A 8 -15.18 25.39 25.00
CA ARG A 8 -14.07 24.93 25.85
C ARG A 8 -13.24 23.80 25.22
N GLY A 9 -13.55 23.35 24.00
CA GLY A 9 -12.83 22.25 23.34
C GLY A 9 -13.73 21.14 22.77
N PRO A 10 -13.17 20.01 22.33
CA PRO A 10 -13.93 18.89 21.77
C PRO A 10 -14.81 18.21 22.83
N LEU A 11 -16.07 17.95 22.47
CA LEU A 11 -17.02 17.25 23.32
C LEU A 11 -16.57 15.79 23.48
N THR A 12 -16.50 15.34 24.73
CA THR A 12 -15.92 14.05 25.08
C THR A 12 -16.87 13.28 26.01
N ASP A 13 -17.03 11.98 25.81
CA ASP A 13 -17.82 11.10 26.69
C ASP A 13 -17.10 10.88 28.06
N ALA A 14 -17.77 10.30 29.05
CA ALA A 14 -17.23 10.01 30.38
C ALA A 14 -15.92 9.19 30.36
N LEU A 15 -15.68 8.45 29.29
CA LEU A 15 -14.48 7.64 29.03
C LEU A 15 -13.34 8.38 28.32
N GLY A 16 -13.50 9.67 27.97
CA GLY A 16 -12.44 10.41 27.28
C GLY A 16 -12.47 10.30 25.74
N ASN A 17 -13.51 9.72 25.16
CA ASN A 17 -13.65 9.59 23.69
C ASN A 17 -14.33 10.81 23.06
N ILE A 18 -13.78 11.33 21.96
CA ILE A 18 -14.34 12.46 21.22
C ILE A 18 -15.64 12.03 20.53
N LEU A 19 -16.69 12.84 20.67
CA LEU A 19 -17.99 12.61 20.04
C LEU A 19 -18.02 13.22 18.63
N TYR A 20 -18.54 12.45 17.68
CA TYR A 20 -18.66 12.84 16.27
C TYR A 20 -20.12 12.95 15.85
N GLU A 21 -20.41 13.94 15.02
CA GLU A 21 -21.73 14.11 14.39
C GLU A 21 -21.62 14.08 12.87
N ASN A 22 -22.66 13.58 12.22
CA ASN A 22 -22.78 13.65 10.76
C ASN A 22 -23.16 15.08 10.36
N GLN A 23 -22.14 15.87 10.05
CA GLN A 23 -22.34 17.21 9.52
C GLN A 23 -22.66 17.14 8.02
N ARG A 24 -23.68 17.89 7.58
CA ARG A 24 -23.89 18.14 6.15
C ARG A 24 -22.71 18.95 5.62
N VAL A 25 -22.00 18.40 4.65
CA VAL A 25 -20.96 19.12 3.93
C VAL A 25 -21.62 19.87 2.79
N GLU A 26 -21.54 21.20 2.82
CA GLU A 26 -21.95 22.04 1.69
C GLU A 26 -20.77 22.18 0.72
N PHE A 27 -20.93 21.67 -0.49
CA PHE A 27 -19.93 21.80 -1.55
C PHE A 27 -20.31 22.95 -2.48
N ASN A 28 -19.34 23.84 -2.76
CA ASN A 28 -19.50 24.83 -3.83
C ASN A 28 -19.22 24.17 -5.18
N GLU A 29 -20.23 23.49 -5.73
CA GLU A 29 -20.15 22.83 -7.03
C GLU A 29 -19.85 23.82 -8.16
N THR A 30 -20.38 25.04 -8.08
CA THR A 30 -20.14 26.09 -9.06
C THR A 30 -18.66 26.47 -9.12
N GLY A 31 -18.03 26.69 -7.97
CA GLY A 31 -16.61 27.00 -7.88
C GLY A 31 -15.72 25.86 -8.38
N LEU A 32 -16.03 24.61 -7.98
CA LEU A 32 -15.29 23.43 -8.45
C LEU A 32 -15.40 23.24 -9.97
N ARG A 33 -16.58 23.53 -10.54
CA ARG A 33 -16.79 23.47 -11.99
C ARG A 33 -15.99 24.57 -12.72
N GLU A 34 -15.89 25.77 -12.16
CA GLU A 34 -15.04 26.83 -12.74
C GLU A 34 -13.55 26.47 -12.66
N VAL A 35 -13.07 25.91 -11.56
CA VAL A 35 -11.68 25.42 -11.45
C VAL A 35 -11.39 24.35 -12.50
N ALA A 36 -12.30 23.38 -12.69
CA ALA A 36 -12.15 22.35 -13.72
C ALA A 36 -12.07 22.96 -15.12
N LYS A 37 -12.91 23.96 -15.44
CA LYS A 37 -12.86 24.67 -16.73
C LYS A 37 -11.53 25.41 -16.94
N ILE A 38 -11.03 26.10 -15.91
CA ILE A 38 -9.75 26.82 -15.98
C ILE A 38 -8.59 25.86 -16.26
N ALA A 39 -8.64 24.66 -15.70
CA ALA A 39 -7.62 23.63 -15.88
C ALA A 39 -7.83 22.75 -17.15
N ASP A 40 -8.80 23.08 -18.01
CA ASP A 40 -9.25 22.24 -19.14
C ASP A 40 -9.58 20.79 -18.74
N GLY A 41 -10.03 20.61 -17.50
CA GLY A 41 -10.41 19.35 -16.89
C GLY A 41 -11.92 19.15 -16.82
N LYS A 42 -12.34 17.97 -16.36
CA LYS A 42 -13.76 17.62 -16.15
C LYS A 42 -14.10 17.61 -14.67
N PHE A 43 -15.27 18.16 -14.33
CA PHE A 43 -15.86 18.06 -13.00
C PHE A 43 -16.64 16.74 -12.88
N PHE A 44 -16.35 15.96 -11.84
CA PHE A 44 -17.05 14.72 -11.53
C PHE A 44 -17.65 14.79 -10.12
N ARG A 45 -18.86 14.23 -9.97
CA ARG A 45 -19.54 14.12 -8.67
C ARG A 45 -19.77 12.65 -8.35
N ALA A 46 -19.02 12.13 -7.38
CA ALA A 46 -19.22 10.78 -6.87
C ALA A 46 -20.20 10.83 -5.69
N THR A 47 -21.36 10.18 -5.82
CA THR A 47 -22.38 10.06 -4.75
C THR A 47 -22.32 8.73 -4.01
N ASP A 48 -21.66 7.75 -4.61
CA ASP A 48 -21.57 6.38 -4.15
C ASP A 48 -20.30 5.71 -4.68
N THR A 49 -19.93 4.57 -4.10
CA THR A 49 -18.69 3.84 -4.45
C THR A 49 -18.65 3.42 -5.92
N LYS A 50 -19.78 3.05 -6.51
CA LYS A 50 -19.84 2.62 -7.92
C LYS A 50 -19.62 3.81 -8.85
N SER A 51 -20.23 4.97 -8.55
CA SER A 51 -19.97 6.21 -9.28
C SER A 51 -18.50 6.62 -9.20
N LEU A 52 -17.85 6.41 -8.04
CA LEU A 52 -16.44 6.72 -7.85
C LEU A 52 -15.54 5.82 -8.71
N GLU A 53 -15.80 4.51 -8.73
CA GLU A 53 -15.06 3.55 -9.55
C GLU A 53 -15.16 3.90 -11.04
N GLN A 54 -16.36 4.19 -11.54
CA GLN A 54 -16.59 4.59 -12.92
C GLN A 54 -15.86 5.89 -13.30
N ILE A 55 -15.81 6.87 -12.37
CA ILE A 55 -15.06 8.12 -12.59
C ILE A 55 -13.57 7.82 -12.75
N TYR A 56 -12.99 6.94 -11.93
CA TYR A 56 -11.59 6.56 -12.05
C TYR A 56 -11.31 5.79 -13.35
N ASP A 57 -12.18 4.87 -13.75
CA ASP A 57 -12.07 4.17 -15.03
C ASP A 57 -12.07 5.13 -16.23
N ASP A 58 -12.88 6.18 -16.17
CA ASP A 58 -12.94 7.19 -17.22
C ASP A 58 -11.72 8.12 -17.20
N ILE A 59 -11.14 8.40 -16.03
CA ILE A 59 -9.89 9.17 -15.90
C ILE A 59 -8.72 8.35 -16.47
N ASP A 60 -8.64 7.06 -16.16
CA ASP A 60 -7.57 6.16 -16.63
C ASP A 60 -7.50 6.10 -18.16
N LYS A 61 -8.66 6.09 -18.84
CA LYS A 61 -8.74 6.14 -20.31
C LYS A 61 -8.17 7.43 -20.93
N LEU A 62 -8.13 8.52 -20.16
CA LEU A 62 -7.62 9.81 -20.62
C LEU A 62 -6.13 9.98 -20.33
N GLU A 63 -5.51 9.07 -19.55
CA GLU A 63 -4.09 9.10 -19.23
C GLU A 63 -3.26 8.68 -20.46
N LYS A 64 -2.45 9.62 -20.98
CA LYS A 64 -1.73 9.45 -22.24
C LYS A 64 -0.44 8.61 -22.13
N SER A 65 -0.17 8.00 -20.97
CA SER A 65 1.05 7.24 -20.74
C SER A 65 0.80 6.10 -19.75
N THR A 66 0.82 4.86 -20.22
CA THR A 66 1.06 3.70 -19.37
C THR A 66 2.52 3.76 -18.94
N VAL A 67 2.84 4.53 -17.89
CA VAL A 67 4.17 4.49 -17.31
C VAL A 67 4.34 3.09 -16.74
N SER A 68 4.98 2.21 -17.50
CA SER A 68 5.50 0.94 -17.02
C SER A 68 6.59 1.30 -16.02
N VAL A 69 6.17 1.57 -14.77
CA VAL A 69 7.08 1.76 -13.67
C VAL A 69 7.87 0.47 -13.59
N LYS A 70 9.15 0.51 -14.00
CA LYS A 70 10.09 -0.56 -13.77
C LYS A 70 10.13 -0.75 -12.25
N LYS A 71 9.33 -1.68 -11.73
CA LYS A 71 9.40 -2.08 -10.34
C LYS A 71 10.75 -2.76 -10.17
N TYR A 72 11.72 -2.03 -9.62
CA TYR A 72 12.97 -2.60 -9.17
C TYR A 72 12.67 -3.43 -7.92
N GLN A 73 12.37 -4.71 -8.12
CA GLN A 73 12.20 -5.64 -7.01
C GLN A 73 13.58 -6.13 -6.57
N GLN A 74 14.00 -5.73 -5.37
CA GLN A 74 15.24 -6.19 -4.77
C GLN A 74 15.03 -7.60 -4.19
N TYR A 75 15.39 -8.62 -4.97
CA TYR A 75 15.40 -9.99 -4.48
C TYR A 75 16.64 -10.24 -3.62
N ARG A 76 16.44 -10.82 -2.44
CA ARG A 76 17.54 -11.36 -1.62
C ARG A 76 17.70 -12.83 -1.96
N ASP A 77 18.76 -13.16 -2.68
CA ASP A 77 19.08 -14.53 -3.02
C ASP A 77 19.62 -15.27 -1.78
N LEU A 78 18.85 -16.24 -1.28
CA LEU A 78 19.20 -17.11 -0.16
C LEU A 78 19.87 -18.40 -0.63
N PHE A 79 19.89 -18.67 -1.94
CA PHE A 79 20.49 -19.87 -2.54
C PHE A 79 21.98 -20.05 -2.19
N PRO A 80 22.81 -18.98 -2.14
CA PRO A 80 24.22 -19.13 -1.75
C PRO A 80 24.41 -19.72 -0.35
N LEU A 81 23.51 -19.40 0.59
CA LEU A 81 23.58 -19.92 1.96
C LEU A 81 23.30 -21.43 1.99
N CYS A 82 22.27 -21.87 1.27
CA CYS A 82 21.95 -23.29 1.12
C CYS A 82 23.07 -24.05 0.39
N LEU A 83 23.65 -23.45 -0.64
CA LEU A 83 24.77 -24.04 -1.39
C LEU A 83 25.99 -24.23 -0.50
N MET A 84 26.38 -23.21 0.28
CA MET A 84 27.49 -23.31 1.23
C MET A 84 27.24 -24.38 2.30
N GLY A 85 26.00 -24.47 2.83
CA GLY A 85 25.62 -25.51 3.78
C GLY A 85 25.76 -26.92 3.19
N GLY A 86 25.30 -27.12 1.95
CA GLY A 86 25.45 -28.40 1.24
C GLY A 86 26.91 -28.77 0.96
N CYS A 87 27.72 -27.82 0.48
CA CYS A 87 29.16 -28.02 0.31
C CYS A 87 29.85 -28.36 1.64
N GLY A 88 29.47 -27.69 2.73
CA GLY A 88 29.99 -27.97 4.07
C GLY A 88 29.66 -29.38 4.55
N LEU A 89 28.42 -29.84 4.34
CA LEU A 89 28.00 -31.21 4.66
C LEU A 89 28.78 -32.26 3.85
N LEU A 90 29.00 -32.03 2.55
CA LEU A 90 29.81 -32.92 1.72
C LEU A 90 31.27 -32.98 2.18
N LEU A 91 31.88 -31.83 2.48
CA LEU A 91 33.23 -31.78 3.02
C LEU A 91 33.33 -32.50 4.38
N ALA A 92 32.36 -32.27 5.26
CA ALA A 92 32.28 -32.96 6.55
C ALA A 92 32.16 -34.48 6.34
N GLN A 93 31.28 -34.94 5.44
CA GLN A 93 31.15 -36.36 5.11
C GLN A 93 32.48 -36.96 4.65
N ILE A 94 33.21 -36.29 3.75
CA ILE A 94 34.51 -36.78 3.25
C ILE A 94 35.52 -36.88 4.40
N LEU A 95 35.63 -35.83 5.23
CA LEU A 95 36.55 -35.81 6.36
C LEU A 95 36.21 -36.89 7.40
N LEU A 96 34.93 -37.04 7.75
CA LEU A 96 34.46 -38.07 8.69
C LEU A 96 34.66 -39.48 8.11
N SER A 97 34.44 -39.67 6.80
CA SER A 97 34.71 -40.94 6.13
C SER A 97 36.19 -41.32 6.15
N GLN A 98 37.11 -40.36 6.19
CA GLN A 98 38.55 -40.62 6.27
C GLN A 98 39.05 -40.75 7.73
N THR A 99 38.35 -40.14 8.69
CA THR A 99 38.79 -40.05 10.10
C THR A 99 38.16 -41.10 11.00
N ILE A 100 36.86 -41.35 10.86
CA ILE A 100 36.08 -42.20 11.79
C ILE A 100 35.79 -43.58 11.17
N TRP A 101 35.77 -43.69 9.84
CA TRP A 101 35.66 -44.96 9.12
C TRP A 101 36.88 -45.20 8.23
N LYS A 102 38.06 -45.36 8.83
CA LYS A 102 39.01 -46.30 8.20
C LYS A 102 38.27 -47.61 8.08
N LYS A 103 37.93 -47.98 6.85
CA LYS A 103 37.43 -49.30 6.45
C LYS A 103 38.20 -50.33 7.28
N LEU A 104 37.55 -50.88 8.29
CA LEU A 104 37.96 -52.16 8.82
C LEU A 104 37.79 -53.14 7.64
N PRO A 105 38.81 -53.92 7.28
CA PRO A 105 38.60 -55.04 6.37
C PRO A 105 37.46 -55.94 6.88
#